data_AF-A0A843IG21-F1
#
_entry.id   AF-A0A843IG21-F1
#
_cell.length_a   1.000
_cell.length_b   1.000
_cell.length_c   1.000
_cell.angle_alpha   90.00
_cell.angle_beta   90.00
_cell.angle_gamma   90.00
#
_symmetry.space_group_name_H-M   'P 1'
#
loop_
_entity.id
_entity.type
_entity.pdbx_description
1 polymer ?
#
loop_
_entity_poly.entity_id
_entity_poly.type
_entity_poly.pdbx_seq_one_letter_code
_entity_poly.pdbx_strand_id
1 'polypeptide(L)'
;MIGKNIIKKEEITGVEVKETLEEFSQDYELNYEQNVTLNHLARFPRFSLEDSQKIIDELENKIGLRHKVAVHIVDLIPQDLSDLRLIFAKEPTQVSKEEMEQILEILNQYFPEE
;
A
#
# COMPACT_ATOMS: atom_id res chain seq x y z
N MET A 1 9.41 -23.53 -2.45
CA MET A 1 8.11 -23.12 -3.01
C MET A 1 7.03 -23.59 -2.06
N ILE A 2 5.99 -22.79 -1.85
CA ILE A 2 4.80 -23.21 -1.13
C ILE A 2 3.89 -23.91 -2.14
N GLY A 3 3.57 -25.19 -1.89
CA GLY A 3 2.76 -26.00 -2.82
C GLY A 3 3.47 -26.41 -4.11
N LYS A 4 2.69 -26.92 -5.08
CA LYS A 4 3.20 -27.44 -6.37
C LYS A 4 3.39 -26.34 -7.43
N ASN A 5 2.44 -25.42 -7.54
CA ASN A 5 2.45 -24.33 -8.52
C ASN A 5 1.80 -23.08 -7.89
N ILE A 6 2.21 -21.89 -8.32
CA ILE A 6 1.56 -20.61 -7.96
C ILE A 6 0.55 -20.28 -9.05
N ILE A 7 -0.74 -20.19 -8.69
CA ILE A 7 -1.84 -19.87 -9.63
C ILE A 7 -2.00 -18.35 -9.76
N LYS A 8 -1.86 -17.64 -8.64
CA LYS A 8 -2.05 -16.20 -8.54
C LYS A 8 -1.11 -15.66 -7.46
N LYS A 9 -0.58 -14.45 -7.69
CA LYS A 9 0.16 -13.68 -6.72
C LYS A 9 -0.16 -12.21 -6.96
N GLU A 10 -0.59 -11.54 -5.90
CA GLU A 10 -0.83 -10.10 -5.88
C GLU A 10 -0.16 -9.53 -4.63
N GLU A 11 0.21 -8.26 -4.72
CA GLU A 11 0.67 -7.47 -3.59
C GLU A 11 -0.53 -7.09 -2.71
N ILE A 12 -0.30 -6.99 -1.40
CA ILE A 12 -1.31 -6.54 -0.44
C ILE A 12 -0.72 -5.38 0.37
N THR A 13 -1.59 -4.51 0.87
CA THR A 13 -1.17 -3.33 1.65
C THR A 13 -0.74 -3.72 3.05
N GLY A 14 0.06 -2.89 3.70
CA GLY A 14 0.45 -3.09 5.09
C GLY A 14 -0.74 -3.08 6.06
N VAL A 15 -1.84 -2.37 5.74
CA VAL A 15 -3.06 -2.42 6.57
C VAL A 15 -3.76 -3.77 6.44
N GLU A 16 -3.83 -4.34 5.23
CA GLU A 16 -4.38 -5.68 5.01
C GLU A 16 -3.55 -6.76 5.72
N VAL A 17 -2.21 -6.64 5.68
CA VAL A 17 -1.31 -7.53 6.44
C VAL A 17 -1.57 -7.42 7.94
N LYS A 18 -1.79 -6.19 8.43
CA LYS A 18 -2.05 -5.93 9.86
C LYS A 18 -3.34 -6.63 10.29
N GLU A 19 -4.45 -6.38 9.60
CA GLU A 19 -5.74 -7.00 9.91
C GLU A 19 -5.65 -8.53 9.81
N THR A 20 -4.99 -9.06 8.78
CA THR A 20 -4.77 -10.51 8.63
C THR A 20 -4.03 -11.12 9.83
N LEU A 21 -2.98 -10.46 10.34
CA LEU A 21 -2.23 -10.94 11.51
C LEU A 21 -3.02 -10.79 12.81
N GLU A 22 -3.81 -9.71 12.95
CA GLU A 22 -4.68 -9.48 14.10
C GLU A 22 -5.78 -10.54 14.17
N GLU A 23 -6.46 -10.84 13.06
CA GLU A 23 -7.42 -11.94 12.94
C GLU A 23 -6.78 -13.29 13.27
N PHE A 24 -5.63 -13.59 12.66
CA PHE A 24 -4.92 -14.84 12.93
C PHE A 24 -4.51 -14.98 14.40
N SER A 25 -4.20 -13.86 15.07
CA SER A 25 -3.83 -13.86 16.50
C SER A 25 -4.98 -14.18 17.46
N GLN A 26 -6.23 -14.09 17.00
CA GLN A 26 -7.41 -14.45 17.79
C GLN A 26 -7.49 -15.97 18.04
N ASP A 27 -7.01 -16.76 17.06
CA ASP A 27 -7.06 -18.22 17.09
C ASP A 27 -5.70 -18.86 17.42
N TYR A 28 -4.59 -18.18 17.12
CA TYR A 28 -3.24 -18.74 17.19
C TYR A 28 -2.21 -17.77 17.80
N GLU A 29 -1.22 -18.30 18.50
CA GLU A 29 -0.09 -17.49 18.97
C GLU A 29 0.82 -17.10 17.80
N LEU A 30 1.09 -15.80 17.65
CA LEU A 30 2.03 -15.29 16.65
C LEU A 30 3.46 -15.68 16.99
N ASN A 31 4.24 -16.09 15.99
CA ASN A 31 5.68 -16.28 16.16
C ASN A 31 6.43 -14.95 16.30
N TYR A 32 7.73 -15.01 16.56
CA TYR A 32 8.54 -13.81 16.80
C TYR A 32 8.53 -12.85 15.59
N GLU A 33 8.74 -13.36 14.38
CA GLU A 33 8.77 -12.56 13.16
C GLU A 33 7.41 -11.90 12.89
N GLN A 34 6.31 -12.62 13.07
CA GLN A 34 4.95 -12.09 12.92
C GLN A 34 4.66 -10.98 13.94
N ASN A 35 5.09 -11.16 15.20
CA ASN A 35 4.99 -10.11 16.21
C ASN A 35 5.82 -8.87 15.83
N VAL A 36 7.03 -9.04 15.32
CA VAL A 36 7.86 -7.93 14.83
C VAL A 36 7.17 -7.21 13.66
N THR A 37 6.59 -7.95 12.73
CA THR A 37 5.82 -7.39 11.62
C THR A 37 4.61 -6.60 12.11
N LEU A 38 3.80 -7.15 13.02
CA LEU A 38 2.64 -6.45 13.56
C LEU A 38 3.03 -5.16 14.29
N ASN A 39 4.11 -5.22 15.09
CA ASN A 39 4.68 -4.04 15.75
C ASN A 39 5.17 -2.98 14.75
N HIS A 40 5.79 -3.38 13.64
CA HIS A 40 6.18 -2.45 12.58
C HIS A 40 4.94 -1.81 11.94
N LEU A 41 3.94 -2.60 11.61
CA LEU A 41 2.73 -2.13 10.94
C LEU A 41 1.91 -1.17 11.80
N ALA A 42 1.93 -1.33 13.13
CA ALA A 42 1.24 -0.46 14.07
C ALA A 42 1.95 0.89 14.34
N ARG A 43 3.22 1.07 13.92
CA ARG A 43 4.00 2.29 14.21
C ARG A 43 3.79 3.43 13.24
N PHE A 44 3.32 3.14 12.04
CA PHE A 44 3.21 4.12 10.96
C PHE A 44 1.73 4.44 10.68
N PRO A 45 1.42 5.69 10.32
CA PRO A 45 0.08 6.02 9.84
C PRO A 45 -0.22 5.19 8.59
N ARG A 46 -1.48 4.77 8.46
CA ARG A 46 -2.01 4.01 7.32
C ARG A 46 -3.44 4.46 7.08
N PHE A 47 -3.87 4.41 5.82
CA PHE A 47 -5.27 4.47 5.48
C PHE A 47 -6.01 3.25 6.05
N SER A 48 -7.33 3.35 6.20
CA SER A 48 -8.15 2.18 6.51
C SER A 48 -8.06 1.14 5.39
N LEU A 49 -8.44 -0.11 5.65
CA LEU A 49 -8.48 -1.14 4.59
C LEU A 49 -9.40 -0.70 3.43
N GLU A 50 -10.56 -0.12 3.76
CA GLU A 50 -11.53 0.35 2.78
C GLU A 50 -10.97 1.50 1.92
N ASP A 51 -10.36 2.50 2.55
CA ASP A 51 -9.79 3.64 1.82
C ASP A 51 -8.58 3.22 0.99
N SER A 52 -7.75 2.31 1.51
CA SER A 52 -6.62 1.74 0.78
C SER A 52 -7.08 1.09 -0.53
N GLN A 53 -8.15 0.30 -0.50
CA GLN A 53 -8.70 -0.33 -1.69
C GLN A 53 -9.22 0.71 -2.69
N LYS A 54 -9.98 1.71 -2.22
CA LYS A 54 -10.49 2.79 -3.09
C LYS A 54 -9.36 3.57 -3.75
N ILE A 55 -8.32 3.93 -3.00
CA ILE A 55 -7.17 4.65 -3.53
C ILE A 55 -6.46 3.79 -4.59
N ILE A 56 -6.22 2.50 -4.32
CA ILE A 56 -5.60 1.59 -5.30
C ILE A 56 -6.42 1.57 -6.59
N ASP A 57 -7.73 1.37 -6.48
CA ASP A 57 -8.62 1.33 -7.64
C ASP A 57 -8.57 2.66 -8.42
N GLU A 58 -8.54 3.80 -7.74
CA GLU A 58 -8.42 5.11 -8.40
C GLU A 58 -7.08 5.30 -9.11
N LEU A 59 -5.97 4.90 -8.47
CA LEU A 59 -4.63 4.98 -9.04
C LEU A 59 -4.48 4.08 -10.28
N GLU A 60 -5.07 2.88 -10.25
CA GLU A 60 -5.09 1.98 -11.40
C GLU A 60 -5.95 2.53 -12.54
N ASN A 61 -7.17 3.00 -12.25
CA ASN A 61 -8.13 3.39 -13.28
C ASN A 61 -7.89 4.78 -13.86
N LYS A 62 -7.47 5.76 -13.05
CA LYS A 62 -7.30 7.16 -13.50
C LYS A 62 -5.90 7.40 -14.06
N ILE A 63 -4.87 6.80 -13.44
CA ILE A 63 -3.46 7.05 -13.79
C ILE A 63 -2.87 5.88 -14.58
N GLY A 64 -3.50 4.69 -14.57
CA GLY A 64 -2.96 3.52 -15.27
C GLY A 64 -1.77 2.90 -14.55
N LEU A 65 -1.65 3.10 -13.23
CA LEU A 65 -0.57 2.50 -12.45
C LEU A 65 -0.74 0.98 -12.37
N ARG A 66 0.39 0.28 -12.30
CA ARG A 66 0.40 -1.16 -12.01
C ARG A 66 0.03 -1.37 -10.54
N HIS A 67 -0.73 -2.43 -10.25
CA HIS A 67 -1.16 -2.80 -8.91
C HIS A 67 -0.08 -2.68 -7.84
N LYS A 68 1.08 -3.32 -8.06
CA LYS A 68 2.24 -3.25 -7.19
C LYS A 68 2.67 -1.82 -6.80
N VAL A 69 2.59 -0.89 -7.76
CA VAL A 69 3.02 0.50 -7.56
C VAL A 69 1.94 1.27 -6.81
N ALA A 70 0.67 1.04 -7.11
CA ALA A 70 -0.46 1.61 -6.37
C ALA A 70 -0.42 1.20 -4.89
N VAL A 71 -0.21 -0.09 -4.59
CA VAL A 71 -0.02 -0.60 -3.22
C VAL A 71 1.16 0.09 -2.52
N HIS A 72 2.29 0.27 -3.21
CA HIS A 72 3.45 0.98 -2.63
C HIS A 72 3.16 2.44 -2.30
N ILE A 73 2.42 3.15 -3.17
CA ILE A 73 2.04 4.54 -2.93
C ILE A 73 1.14 4.63 -1.69
N VAL A 74 0.16 3.74 -1.56
CA VAL A 74 -0.72 3.67 -0.39
C VAL A 74 0.06 3.38 0.90
N ASP A 75 1.07 2.51 0.85
CA ASP A 75 1.87 2.17 2.03
C ASP A 75 2.90 3.23 2.42
N LEU A 76 3.40 4.01 1.46
CA LEU A 76 4.42 5.03 1.69
C LEU A 76 3.83 6.40 2.01
N ILE A 77 2.58 6.66 1.61
CA ILE A 77 1.85 7.90 1.87
C ILE A 77 2.69 9.14 1.47
N PRO A 78 3.05 9.29 0.18
CA PRO A 78 3.86 10.42 -0.27
C PRO A 78 3.14 11.74 -0.01
N GLN A 79 3.89 12.74 0.46
CA GLN A 79 3.36 14.06 0.84
C GLN A 79 3.62 15.10 -0.25
N ASP A 80 4.66 14.88 -1.05
CA ASP A 80 5.06 15.83 -2.08
C ASP A 80 5.58 15.16 -3.37
N LEU A 81 5.87 16.00 -4.37
CA LEU A 81 6.39 15.54 -5.65
C LEU A 81 7.79 14.91 -5.54
N SER A 82 8.56 15.22 -4.50
CA SER A 82 9.88 14.63 -4.28
C SER A 82 9.76 13.18 -3.83
N ASP A 83 8.80 12.87 -2.97
CA ASP A 83 8.49 11.50 -2.56
C ASP A 83 8.09 10.66 -3.78
N LEU A 84 7.17 11.17 -4.61
CA LEU A 84 6.76 10.49 -5.83
C LEU A 84 7.91 10.32 -6.83
N ARG A 85 8.75 11.35 -7.01
CA ARG A 85 9.96 11.22 -7.84
C ARG A 85 10.87 10.10 -7.33
N LEU A 86 11.00 9.94 -6.01
CA LEU A 86 11.82 8.88 -5.42
C LEU A 86 11.21 7.50 -5.65
N ILE A 87 9.89 7.36 -5.46
CA ILE A 87 9.14 6.12 -5.74
C ILE A 87 9.31 5.72 -7.21
N PHE A 88 9.12 6.67 -8.15
CA PHE A 88 9.20 6.39 -9.58
C PHE A 88 10.64 6.30 -10.13
N ALA A 89 11.67 6.67 -9.37
CA ALA A 89 13.07 6.69 -9.86
C ALA A 89 13.58 5.32 -10.33
N LYS A 90 12.97 4.22 -9.87
CA LYS A 90 13.29 2.84 -10.29
C LYS A 90 12.12 2.10 -10.93
N GLU A 91 11.01 2.80 -11.16
CA GLU A 91 9.89 2.24 -11.88
C GLU A 91 10.08 2.42 -13.40
N PRO A 92 9.75 1.42 -14.22
CA PRO A 92 9.82 1.53 -15.68
C PRO A 92 8.77 2.49 -16.25
N THR A 93 7.71 2.76 -15.49
CA THR A 93 6.64 3.67 -15.89
C THR A 93 7.12 5.10 -15.75
N GLN A 94 7.07 5.86 -16.84
CA GLN A 94 7.26 7.30 -16.80
C GLN A 94 5.94 7.95 -16.37
N VAL A 95 5.99 8.71 -15.29
CA VAL A 95 4.85 9.47 -14.76
C VAL A 95 5.18 10.95 -14.88
N SER A 96 4.28 11.70 -15.50
CA SER A 96 4.37 13.14 -15.70
C SER A 96 4.20 13.91 -14.39
N LYS A 97 4.52 15.21 -14.40
CA LYS A 97 4.33 16.07 -13.22
C LYS A 97 2.85 16.19 -12.88
N GLU A 98 2.02 16.31 -13.90
CA GLU A 98 0.57 16.44 -13.81
C GLU A 98 -0.06 15.17 -13.21
N GLU A 99 0.38 13.98 -13.62
CA GLU A 99 -0.07 12.72 -13.02
C GLU A 99 0.40 12.59 -11.56
N MET A 100 1.62 13.02 -11.23
CA MET A 100 2.07 13.05 -9.83
C MET A 100 1.24 14.01 -8.96
N GLU A 101 0.83 15.16 -9.49
CA GLU A 101 -0.07 16.08 -8.80
C GLU A 101 -1.45 15.45 -8.58
N GLN A 102 -1.98 14.73 -9.57
CA GLN A 102 -3.25 13.99 -9.44
C GLN A 102 -3.15 12.88 -8.39
N ILE A 103 -2.02 12.17 -8.31
CA ILE A 103 -1.80 11.15 -7.26
C ILE A 103 -1.89 11.80 -5.87
N LEU A 104 -1.22 12.94 -5.65
CA LEU A 104 -1.29 13.65 -4.37
C LEU A 104 -2.71 14.14 -4.08
N GLU A 105 -3.43 14.63 -5.08
CA GLU A 105 -4.82 15.06 -4.94
C GLU A 105 -5.74 13.90 -4.53
N ILE A 106 -5.57 12.71 -5.12
CA ILE A 106 -6.30 11.50 -4.73
C ILE A 106 -5.99 11.18 -3.27
N LEU A 107 -4.72 11.09 -2.88
CA LEU A 107 -4.33 10.74 -1.50
C LEU A 107 -4.90 11.72 -0.48
N ASN A 108 -4.85 13.02 -0.76
CA ASN A 108 -5.36 14.08 0.12
C ASN A 108 -6.86 13.98 0.41
N GLN A 109 -7.65 13.31 -0.45
CA GLN A 109 -9.08 13.08 -0.19
C GLN A 109 -9.32 12.07 0.94
N TYR A 110 -8.32 11.24 1.25
CA TYR A 110 -8.42 10.14 2.21
C TYR A 110 -7.51 10.33 3.42
N PHE A 111 -6.76 11.43 3.52
CA PHE A 111 -5.98 11.68 4.71
C PHE A 111 -6.91 11.81 5.91
N PRO A 112 -6.63 11.09 7.02
CA PRO A 112 -7.34 11.34 8.25
C PRO A 112 -7.11 12.80 8.65
N GLU A 113 -8.17 13.61 8.70
CA GLU A 113 -8.11 14.91 9.38
C GLU A 113 -7.56 14.66 10.80
N GLU A 114 -6.58 15.47 11.23
CA GLU A 114 -6.00 15.40 12.58
C GLU A 114 -7.05 15.45 13.71
#